data_AF-A0A8K0RFR5-F1
#
_entry.id   AF-A0A8K0RFR5-F1
#
_cell.length_a   1.000
_cell.length_b   1.000
_cell.length_c   1.000
_cell.angle_alpha   90.00
_cell.angle_beta   90.00
_cell.angle_gamma   90.00
#
_symmetry.space_group_name_H-M   'P 1'
#
loop_
_entity.id
_entity.type
_entity.pdbx_description
1 polymer ?
#
loop_
_entity_poly.entity_id
_entity_poly.type
_entity_poly.pdbx_seq_one_letter_code
_entity_poly.pdbx_strand_id
1 'polypeptide(L)'
;MSSTATTPTHKKKILMTGLDVNANIPEYFRTLYGTPAEIKANIDADEKRVTEAGYDVTVYFFDDQDPQKGLDWFEAKLKEVHFDGIMIGVGLRLIPEQTALYEKVVNVARRLSPDSVFLFNEGPGMNYAAVQRNKDSL
;
A
#
# COMPACT_ATOMS: atom_id res chain seq x y z
N MET A 1 -41.77 -6.43 13.62
CA MET A 1 -41.27 -5.76 12.40
C MET A 1 -39.77 -6.02 12.34
N SER A 2 -39.34 -6.97 11.51
CA SER A 2 -37.91 -7.29 11.36
C SER A 2 -37.26 -6.24 10.49
N SER A 3 -36.30 -5.52 11.06
CA SER A 3 -35.37 -4.69 10.32
C SER A 3 -34.37 -5.61 9.62
N THR A 4 -34.43 -5.65 8.29
CA THR A 4 -33.41 -6.26 7.44
C THR A 4 -32.16 -5.39 7.49
N ALA A 5 -31.08 -5.90 8.09
CA ALA A 5 -29.77 -5.29 7.95
C ALA A 5 -29.34 -5.37 6.48
N THR A 6 -29.18 -4.21 5.85
CA THR A 6 -28.63 -4.09 4.50
C THR A 6 -27.18 -4.57 4.52
N THR A 7 -26.89 -5.65 3.81
CA THR A 7 -25.51 -6.12 3.53
C THR A 7 -24.70 -4.98 2.92
N PRO A 8 -23.47 -4.67 3.38
CA PRO A 8 -22.63 -3.68 2.73
C PRO A 8 -22.37 -4.09 1.27
N THR A 9 -22.69 -3.21 0.34
CA THR A 9 -22.87 -3.52 -1.08
C THR A 9 -21.59 -3.52 -1.93
N HIS A 10 -20.40 -3.27 -1.37
CA HIS A 10 -19.12 -3.43 -2.07
C HIS A 10 -17.96 -3.77 -1.12
N LYS A 11 -17.02 -4.60 -1.59
CA LYS A 11 -15.74 -4.86 -0.91
C LYS A 11 -14.95 -3.55 -0.79
N LYS A 12 -14.42 -3.30 0.40
CA LYS A 12 -13.52 -2.18 0.69
C LYS A 12 -12.24 -2.31 -0.12
N LYS A 13 -11.81 -1.24 -0.76
CA LYS A 13 -10.67 -1.23 -1.70
C LYS A 13 -9.40 -0.73 -1.02
N ILE A 14 -8.32 -1.48 -1.16
CA ILE A 14 -7.01 -1.14 -0.62
C ILE A 14 -6.01 -1.04 -1.75
N LEU A 15 -5.32 0.09 -1.85
CA LEU A 15 -4.14 0.25 -2.69
C LEU A 15 -2.89 -0.06 -1.86
N MET A 16 -2.24 -1.17 -2.13
CA MET A 16 -0.93 -1.52 -1.57
C MET A 16 0.17 -0.96 -2.46
N THR A 17 0.89 0.04 -1.96
CA THR A 17 2.02 0.60 -2.68
C THR A 17 3.32 0.60 -1.90
N GLY A 18 4.43 0.48 -2.61
CA GLY A 18 5.79 0.41 -2.06
C GLY A 18 6.81 0.64 -3.15
N LEU A 19 8.07 0.37 -2.85
CA LEU A 19 9.17 0.42 -3.82
C LEU A 19 9.33 -0.96 -4.49
N ASP A 20 9.77 -0.98 -5.74
CA ASP A 20 10.11 -2.22 -6.46
C ASP A 20 11.10 -3.06 -5.63
N VAL A 21 10.85 -4.37 -5.54
CA VAL A 21 11.67 -5.28 -4.72
C VAL A 21 13.11 -5.40 -5.25
N ASN A 22 13.33 -5.06 -6.53
CA ASN A 22 14.62 -5.04 -7.21
C ASN A 22 15.26 -3.66 -7.24
N ALA A 23 14.63 -2.64 -6.65
CA ALA A 23 15.20 -1.31 -6.54
C ALA A 23 16.58 -1.37 -5.88
N ASN A 24 17.44 -0.42 -6.27
CA ASN A 24 18.76 -0.30 -5.67
C ASN A 24 18.62 0.34 -4.29
N ILE A 25 18.57 -0.52 -3.26
CA ILE A 25 18.33 -0.11 -1.87
C ILE A 25 19.55 -0.40 -0.99
N PRO A 26 19.71 0.35 0.11
CA PRO A 26 20.82 0.14 1.04
C PRO A 26 20.86 -1.29 1.61
N GLU A 27 22.08 -1.78 1.90
CA GLU A 27 22.30 -3.12 2.45
C GLU A 27 21.55 -3.36 3.77
N TYR A 28 21.48 -2.36 4.66
CA TYR A 28 20.76 -2.49 5.92
C TYR A 28 19.29 -2.89 5.73
N PHE A 29 18.66 -2.45 4.64
CA PHE A 29 17.27 -2.79 4.34
C PHE A 29 17.15 -4.27 3.96
N ARG A 30 18.12 -4.78 3.18
CA ARG A 30 18.21 -6.21 2.85
C ARG A 30 18.50 -7.05 4.09
N THR A 31 19.34 -6.58 5.01
CA THR A 31 19.59 -7.25 6.29
C THR A 31 18.32 -7.37 7.14
N LEU A 32 17.47 -6.33 7.16
CA LEU A 32 16.25 -6.32 7.95
C LEU A 32 15.11 -7.16 7.33
N TYR A 33 14.97 -7.13 6.00
CA TYR A 33 13.76 -7.65 5.33
C TYR A 33 14.01 -8.76 4.31
N GLY A 34 15.28 -9.08 4.02
CA GLY A 34 15.67 -10.18 3.14
C GLY A 34 15.95 -9.76 1.69
N THR A 35 16.16 -10.79 0.87
CA THR A 35 16.37 -10.70 -0.58
C THR A 35 15.11 -10.22 -1.31
N PRO A 36 15.23 -9.73 -2.56
CA PRO A 36 14.05 -9.38 -3.38
C PRO A 36 12.99 -10.48 -3.43
N ALA A 37 13.41 -11.74 -3.55
CA ALA A 37 12.51 -12.88 -3.62
C ALA A 37 11.76 -13.14 -2.30
N GLU A 38 12.45 -13.04 -1.16
CA GLU A 38 11.83 -13.18 0.17
C GLU A 38 10.85 -12.04 0.46
N ILE A 39 11.23 -10.81 0.11
CA ILE A 39 10.37 -9.63 0.23
C ILE A 39 9.10 -9.82 -0.61
N LYS A 40 9.25 -10.23 -1.89
CA LYS A 40 8.12 -10.47 -2.78
C LYS A 40 7.20 -11.57 -2.24
N ALA A 41 7.76 -12.69 -1.78
CA ALA A 41 6.98 -13.78 -1.21
C ALA A 41 6.18 -13.34 0.03
N ASN A 42 6.78 -12.52 0.89
CA ASN A 42 6.11 -11.97 2.07
C ASN A 42 4.98 -10.99 1.71
N ILE A 43 5.16 -10.17 0.67
CA ILE A 43 4.11 -9.28 0.17
C ILE A 43 2.96 -10.08 -0.44
N ASP A 44 3.25 -11.09 -1.27
CA ASP A 44 2.22 -11.93 -1.91
C ASP A 44 1.41 -12.71 -0.87
N ALA A 45 2.07 -13.25 0.15
CA ALA A 45 1.41 -13.94 1.26
C ALA A 45 0.48 -13.02 2.05
N ASP A 46 0.82 -11.74 2.16
CA ASP A 46 0.01 -10.74 2.81
C ASP A 46 -1.15 -10.23 1.94
N GLU A 47 -0.90 -9.97 0.65
CA GLU A 47 -1.94 -9.62 -0.31
C GLU A 47 -3.05 -10.67 -0.31
N LYS A 48 -2.67 -11.95 -0.32
CA LYS A 48 -3.59 -13.07 -0.18
C LYS A 48 -4.40 -12.99 1.12
N ARG A 49 -3.75 -12.77 2.26
CA ARG A 49 -4.42 -12.65 3.57
C ARG A 49 -5.39 -11.46 3.62
N VAL A 50 -5.02 -10.31 3.07
CA VAL A 50 -5.90 -9.13 2.98
C VAL A 50 -7.09 -9.42 2.06
N THR A 51 -6.88 -10.08 0.93
CA THR A 51 -7.95 -10.46 -0.01
C THR A 51 -8.92 -11.47 0.61
N GLU A 52 -8.40 -12.49 1.31
CA GLU A 52 -9.19 -13.49 2.04
C GLU A 52 -10.00 -12.88 3.20
N ALA A 53 -9.52 -11.77 3.77
CA ALA A 53 -10.25 -11.00 4.78
C ALA A 53 -11.38 -10.14 4.19
N GLY A 54 -11.60 -10.16 2.87
CA GLY A 54 -12.75 -9.53 2.22
C GLY A 54 -12.48 -8.18 1.55
N TYR A 55 -11.24 -7.72 1.52
CA TYR A 55 -10.84 -6.50 0.82
C TYR A 55 -10.58 -6.76 -0.66
N ASP A 56 -10.76 -5.73 -1.49
CA ASP A 56 -10.35 -5.70 -2.89
C ASP A 56 -8.98 -5.00 -2.99
N VAL A 57 -7.94 -5.71 -3.42
CA VAL A 57 -6.56 -5.23 -3.33
C VAL A 57 -6.02 -4.88 -4.71
N THR A 58 -5.45 -3.68 -4.83
CA THR A 58 -4.61 -3.27 -5.96
C THR A 58 -3.19 -3.13 -5.46
N VAL A 59 -2.22 -3.73 -6.15
CA VAL A 59 -0.79 -3.60 -5.81
C VAL A 59 -0.08 -2.74 -6.85
N TYR A 60 0.77 -1.82 -6.40
CA TYR A 60 1.62 -1.01 -7.26
C TYR A 60 2.99 -0.73 -6.64
N PHE A 61 4.06 -1.02 -7.37
CA PHE A 61 5.42 -0.72 -6.95
C PHE A 61 6.00 0.43 -7.77
N PHE A 62 6.54 1.42 -7.06
CA PHE A 62 7.32 2.51 -7.66
C PHE A 62 8.71 2.02 -8.04
N ASP A 63 9.15 2.41 -9.24
CA ASP A 63 10.52 2.26 -9.71
C ASP A 63 11.38 3.43 -9.18
N ASP A 64 12.51 3.14 -8.55
CA ASP A 64 13.44 4.16 -8.05
C ASP A 64 14.16 4.91 -9.18
N GLN A 65 14.25 4.29 -10.36
CA GLN A 65 14.91 4.87 -11.54
C GLN A 65 13.96 5.72 -12.40
N ASP A 66 12.64 5.53 -12.27
CA ASP A 66 11.61 6.34 -12.94
C ASP A 66 10.44 6.69 -12.00
N PRO A 67 10.70 7.50 -10.96
CA PRO A 67 9.67 7.85 -9.96
C PRO A 67 8.54 8.70 -10.54
N GLN A 68 8.79 9.46 -11.62
CA GLN A 68 7.77 10.33 -12.22
C GLN A 68 6.68 9.51 -12.91
N LYS A 69 7.07 8.49 -13.67
CA LYS A 69 6.10 7.57 -14.28
C LYS A 69 5.21 6.90 -13.24
N GLY A 70 5.76 6.56 -12.07
CA GLY A 70 4.96 6.00 -10.99
C GLY A 70 4.02 7.00 -10.34
N LEU A 71 4.43 8.26 -10.19
CA LEU A 71 3.55 9.32 -9.71
C LEU A 71 2.42 9.61 -10.68
N ASP A 72 2.68 9.59 -11.99
CA ASP A 72 1.66 9.79 -13.02
C ASP A 72 0.63 8.66 -12.99
N TRP A 73 1.07 7.40 -12.87
CA TRP A 73 0.19 6.24 -12.68
C TRP A 73 -0.64 6.38 -11.41
N PHE A 74 0.01 6.74 -10.29
CA PHE A 74 -0.65 6.86 -8.98
C PHE A 74 -1.72 7.96 -9.00
N GLU A 75 -1.42 9.13 -9.55
CA GLU A 75 -2.38 10.22 -9.72
C GLU A 75 -3.54 9.82 -10.64
N ALA A 76 -3.27 9.18 -11.77
CA ALA A 76 -4.32 8.68 -12.65
C ALA A 76 -5.21 7.65 -11.93
N LYS A 77 -4.61 6.73 -11.17
CA LYS A 77 -5.35 5.67 -10.50
C LYS A 77 -6.26 6.20 -9.39
N LEU A 78 -5.78 7.16 -8.59
CA LEU A 78 -6.57 7.79 -7.54
C LEU A 78 -7.70 8.67 -8.08
N LYS A 79 -7.62 9.16 -9.32
CA LYS A 79 -8.73 9.84 -10.00
C LYS A 79 -9.79 8.88 -10.53
N GLU A 80 -9.38 7.68 -10.92
CA GLU A 80 -10.25 6.64 -11.49
C GLU A 80 -10.97 5.84 -10.39
N VAL A 81 -10.26 5.53 -9.31
CA VAL A 81 -10.74 4.60 -8.27
C VAL A 81 -10.66 5.26 -6.91
N HIS A 82 -11.78 5.26 -6.20
CA HIS A 82 -11.79 5.53 -4.76
C HIS A 82 -11.28 4.30 -4.01
N PHE A 83 -10.23 4.48 -3.20
CA PHE A 83 -9.73 3.48 -2.28
C PHE A 83 -10.12 3.86 -0.85
N ASP A 84 -10.61 2.90 -0.08
CA ASP A 84 -10.88 3.10 1.35
C ASP A 84 -9.58 3.14 2.16
N GLY A 85 -8.54 2.43 1.69
CA GLY A 85 -7.21 2.45 2.30
C GLY A 85 -6.07 2.60 1.28
N ILE A 86 -5.07 3.39 1.62
CA ILE A 86 -3.83 3.52 0.85
C ILE A 86 -2.67 3.10 1.75
N MET A 87 -2.10 1.94 1.44
CA MET A 87 -0.92 1.43 2.14
C MET A 87 0.35 1.97 1.51
N ILE A 88 1.21 2.55 2.33
CA ILE A 88 2.52 3.05 1.93
C ILE A 88 3.61 2.22 2.62
N GLY A 89 4.28 1.41 1.81
CA GLY A 89 5.27 0.42 2.20
C GLY A 89 6.52 1.02 2.84
N VAL A 90 7.20 0.25 3.69
CA VAL A 90 8.49 0.64 4.29
C VAL A 90 9.58 0.98 3.25
N GLY A 91 9.53 0.37 2.06
CA GLY A 91 10.47 0.67 0.97
C GLY A 91 10.42 2.12 0.49
N LEU A 92 9.28 2.80 0.63
CA LEU A 92 9.17 4.24 0.34
C LEU A 92 9.52 5.11 1.56
N ARG A 93 9.26 4.63 2.77
CA ARG A 93 9.31 5.46 4.00
C ARG A 93 10.64 5.42 4.74
N LEU A 94 11.26 4.26 4.82
CA LEU A 94 12.39 4.00 5.72
C LEU A 94 13.74 4.01 5.00
N ILE A 95 13.75 4.36 3.70
CA ILE A 95 14.96 4.54 2.90
C ILE A 95 15.16 6.05 2.71
N PRO A 96 16.21 6.68 3.27
CA PRO A 96 16.42 8.12 3.21
C PRO A 96 16.38 8.70 1.79
N GLU A 97 16.91 7.97 0.82
CA GLU A 97 16.93 8.36 -0.59
C GLU A 97 15.53 8.48 -1.20
N GLN A 98 14.53 7.80 -0.62
CA GLN A 98 13.14 7.81 -1.07
C GLN A 98 12.30 8.94 -0.45
N THR A 99 12.88 9.77 0.44
CA THR A 99 12.14 10.82 1.17
C THR A 99 11.35 11.74 0.23
N ALA A 100 11.96 12.20 -0.87
CA ALA A 100 11.30 13.10 -1.81
C ALA A 100 10.15 12.42 -2.56
N LEU A 101 10.29 11.14 -2.92
CA LEU A 101 9.22 10.37 -3.55
C LEU A 101 8.08 10.12 -2.56
N TYR A 102 8.41 9.69 -1.33
CA TYR A 102 7.44 9.48 -0.27
C TYR A 102 6.60 10.72 0.02
N GLU A 103 7.24 11.89 0.14
CA GLU A 103 6.53 13.16 0.34
C GLU A 103 5.53 13.44 -0.80
N LYS A 104 5.94 13.21 -2.05
CA LYS A 104 5.05 13.36 -3.21
C LYS A 104 3.88 12.37 -3.17
N VAL A 105 4.12 11.10 -2.86
CA VAL A 105 3.08 10.07 -2.76
C VAL A 105 2.04 10.44 -1.70
N VAL A 106 2.47 10.85 -0.51
CA VAL A 106 1.56 11.28 0.57
C VAL A 106 0.76 12.51 0.15
N ASN A 107 1.40 13.51 -0.44
CA ASN A 107 0.73 14.74 -0.85
C ASN A 107 -0.28 14.50 -1.99
N VAL A 108 0.04 13.64 -2.95
CA VAL A 108 -0.89 13.23 -4.02
C VAL A 108 -2.08 12.48 -3.42
N ALA A 109 -1.83 11.49 -2.56
CA ALA A 109 -2.89 10.72 -1.91
C ALA A 109 -3.82 11.62 -1.08
N ARG A 110 -3.26 12.50 -0.25
CA ARG A 110 -4.03 13.46 0.56
C ARG A 110 -4.91 14.37 -0.30
N ARG A 111 -4.42 14.78 -1.48
CA ARG A 111 -5.12 15.70 -2.38
C ARG A 111 -6.23 15.01 -3.18
N LEU A 112 -6.00 13.80 -3.67
CA LEU A 112 -6.90 13.09 -4.59
C LEU A 112 -7.83 12.09 -3.89
N SER A 113 -7.44 11.62 -2.70
CA SER A 113 -8.21 10.66 -1.91
C SER A 113 -8.18 11.04 -0.43
N PRO A 114 -8.74 12.21 -0.07
CA PRO A 114 -8.65 12.76 1.29
C PRO A 114 -9.34 11.88 2.36
N ASP A 115 -10.29 11.04 1.94
CA ASP A 115 -11.05 10.15 2.83
C ASP A 115 -10.39 8.77 3.00
N SER A 116 -9.33 8.46 2.24
CA SER A 116 -8.62 7.19 2.37
C SER A 116 -7.84 7.11 3.68
N VAL A 117 -7.89 5.96 4.35
CA VAL A 117 -7.05 5.69 5.51
C VAL A 117 -5.63 5.36 5.07
N PHE A 118 -4.63 6.02 5.64
CA PHE A 118 -3.24 5.63 5.43
C PHE A 118 -2.88 4.40 6.26
N LEU A 119 -2.33 3.38 5.58
CA LEU A 119 -1.92 2.12 6.19
C LEU A 119 -0.39 2.01 6.10
N PHE A 120 0.31 2.16 7.23
CA PHE A 120 1.76 2.01 7.28
C PHE A 120 2.15 0.65 7.84
N ASN A 121 2.68 -0.24 6.99
CA ASN A 121 3.23 -1.52 7.43
C ASN A 121 4.57 -1.35 8.16
N GLU A 122 4.97 -2.32 8.97
CA GLU A 122 6.29 -2.33 9.65
C GLU A 122 7.36 -3.04 8.82
N GLY A 123 6.95 -3.71 7.74
CA GLY A 123 7.82 -4.49 6.86
C GLY A 123 7.03 -5.37 5.91
N PRO A 124 7.69 -6.02 4.94
CA PRO A 124 7.12 -7.16 4.22
C PRO A 124 6.62 -8.22 5.22
N GLY A 125 5.42 -8.76 5.00
CA GLY A 125 4.80 -9.71 5.93
C GLY A 125 3.97 -9.08 7.06
N MET A 126 3.95 -7.74 7.14
CA MET A 126 3.18 -6.96 8.12
C MET A 126 2.09 -6.07 7.49
N ASN A 127 1.75 -6.28 6.23
CA ASN A 127 0.70 -5.53 5.52
C ASN A 127 -0.68 -5.84 6.11
N TYR A 128 -0.98 -7.12 6.35
CA TYR A 128 -2.26 -7.52 6.96
C TYR A 128 -2.43 -6.91 8.36
N ALA A 129 -1.36 -6.87 9.15
CA ALA A 129 -1.38 -6.23 10.47
C ALA A 129 -1.72 -4.73 10.39
N ALA A 130 -1.21 -4.02 9.37
CA ALA A 130 -1.55 -2.61 9.15
C ALA A 130 -3.03 -2.42 8.80
N VAL A 131 -3.62 -3.33 8.01
CA VAL A 131 -5.07 -3.33 7.73
C VAL A 131 -5.86 -3.56 9.03
N GLN A 132 -5.51 -4.59 9.80
CA GLN A 132 -6.22 -4.93 11.03
C GLN A 132 -6.18 -3.82 12.08
N ARG A 133 -5.04 -3.13 12.21
CA ARG A 133 -4.90 -1.99 13.12
C ARG A 133 -5.84 -0.83 12.78
N ASN A 134 -6.29 -0.73 11.53
CA ASN A 134 -7.12 0.37 11.03
C ASN A 134 -8.52 -0.09 10.61
N LYS A 135 -8.93 -1.33 10.92
CA LYS A 135 -10.17 -1.94 10.42
C LYS A 135 -11.43 -1.10 10.69
N ASP A 136 -11.46 -0.38 11.82
CA ASP A 136 -12.63 0.41 12.24
C ASP A 136 -12.68 1.78 11.53
N SER A 137 -11.59 2.17 10.86
CA SER A 137 -11.52 3.37 10.02
C SER A 137 -11.70 3.06 8.53
N LEU A 138 -11.63 1.78 8.14
CA LEU A 138 -11.77 1.30 6.76
C LEU A 138 -13.23 1.12 6.34
#